data_AF-A0A2N5KSX4-F1
#
_entry.id   AF-A0A2N5KSX4-F1
#
_cell.length_a   1.000
_cell.length_b   1.000
_cell.length_c   1.000
_cell.angle_alpha   90.00
_cell.angle_beta   90.00
_cell.angle_gamma   90.00
#
_symmetry.space_group_name_H-M   'P 1'
#
loop_
_entity.id
_entity.type
_entity.pdbx_description
1 polymer ?
#
loop_
_entity_poly.entity_id
_entity_poly.type
_entity_poly.pdbx_seq_one_letter_code
_entity_poly.pdbx_strand_id
1 'polypeptide(L)' 'ADDALVAAEAGRQGAVVSPGRHWFPAEPTGPFLRLSYVGAGAGDLARGAEILAGVLERPDGRNAVPLD' A
#
# COMPACT_ATOMS: atom_id res chain seq x y z
N ALA A 1 7.71 0.63 6.22
CA ALA A 1 7.98 0.50 4.77
C ALA A 1 7.81 1.85 4.05
N ASP A 2 8.56 2.10 2.97
CA ASP A 2 8.37 3.28 2.09
C ASP A 2 7.15 3.04 1.16
N ASP A 3 6.22 4.01 1.09
CA ASP A 3 4.96 3.89 0.35
C ASP A 3 5.15 3.74 -1.17
N ALA A 4 6.19 4.35 -1.75
CA ALA A 4 6.52 4.21 -3.16
C ALA A 4 7.08 2.82 -3.47
N LEU A 5 7.90 2.27 -2.59
CA LEU A 5 8.41 0.90 -2.74
C LEU A 5 7.29 -0.14 -2.64
N VAL A 6 6.39 0.01 -1.67
CA VAL A 6 5.22 -0.87 -1.52
C VAL A 6 4.33 -0.79 -2.75
N ALA A 7 4.02 0.42 -3.24
CA ALA A 7 3.19 0.60 -4.43
C ALA A 7 3.81 -0.04 -5.69
N ALA A 8 5.13 0.12 -5.87
CA ALA A 8 5.83 -0.49 -6.99
C ALA A 8 5.85 -2.03 -6.92
N GLU A 9 6.08 -2.60 -5.74
CA GLU A 9 6.10 -4.06 -5.55
C GLU A 9 4.70 -4.68 -5.68
N ALA A 10 3.68 -4.06 -5.10
CA ALA A 10 2.29 -4.49 -5.27
C ALA A 10 1.89 -4.44 -6.76
N GLY A 11 2.27 -3.38 -7.48
CA GLY A 11 2.02 -3.23 -8.91
C GLY A 11 2.66 -4.32 -9.75
N ARG A 12 3.89 -4.74 -9.43
CA ARG A 12 4.57 -5.89 -10.09
C ARG A 12 3.83 -7.21 -9.90
N GLN A 13 3.07 -7.35 -8.83
CA GLN A 13 2.28 -8.55 -8.52
C GLN A 13 0.81 -8.44 -8.96
N GLY A 14 0.40 -7.31 -9.55
CA GLY A 14 -0.94 -7.11 -10.11
C GLY A 14 -1.90 -6.28 -9.25
N ALA A 15 -1.44 -5.72 -8.13
CA ALA A 15 -2.22 -4.81 -7.28
C ALA A 15 -1.76 -3.36 -7.45
N VAL A 16 -2.50 -2.57 -8.23
CA VAL A 16 -2.17 -1.15 -8.47
C VAL A 16 -2.72 -0.27 -7.35
N VAL A 17 -1.83 0.41 -6.65
CA VAL A 17 -2.15 1.38 -5.58
C VAL A 17 -1.36 2.66 -5.77
N SER A 18 -1.75 3.75 -5.11
CA SER A 18 -1.03 5.04 -5.18
C SER A 18 -0.27 5.34 -3.89
N PRO A 19 1.00 5.77 -3.94
CA PRO A 19 1.71 6.33 -2.77
C PRO A 19 0.92 7.52 -2.20
N GLY A 20 0.85 7.64 -0.87
CA GLY A 20 0.01 8.62 -0.19
C GLY A 20 0.65 10.01 -0.07
N ARG A 21 1.99 10.10 -0.10
CA ARG A 21 2.73 11.33 0.25
C ARG A 21 2.32 12.61 -0.50
N HIS A 22 1.74 12.51 -1.70
CA HIS A 22 1.31 13.67 -2.49
C HIS A 22 -0.08 14.20 -2.13
N TRP A 23 -0.84 13.51 -1.28
CA TRP A 23 -2.18 13.91 -0.84
C TRP A 23 -2.19 14.69 0.48
N PHE A 24 -1.03 14.83 1.14
CA PHE A 24 -0.87 15.49 2.45
C PHE A 24 0.13 16.66 2.38
N PRO A 25 -0.11 17.70 1.55
CA PRO A 25 0.87 18.77 1.33
C PRO A 25 1.14 19.66 2.55
N ALA A 26 0.23 19.66 3.54
CA ALA A 26 0.31 20.51 4.73
C ALA A 26 0.58 19.74 6.03
N GLU A 27 0.74 18.41 5.97
CA GLU A 27 0.90 17.55 7.15
C GLU A 27 2.23 16.79 7.09
N PRO A 28 2.81 16.38 8.25
CA PRO A 28 3.96 15.49 8.26
C PRO A 28 3.64 14.20 7.47
N THR A 29 4.43 13.90 6.44
CA THR A 29 4.16 12.78 5.54
C THR A 29 4.46 11.43 6.21
N GLY A 30 3.42 10.63 6.44
CA GLY A 30 3.53 9.21 6.80
C GLY A 30 3.49 8.30 5.58
N PRO A 31 3.92 7.03 5.70
CA PRO A 31 3.93 6.05 4.60
C PRO A 31 2.53 5.49 4.32
N PHE A 32 1.58 6.36 4.00
CA PHE A 32 0.22 5.97 3.67
C PHE A 32 0.09 5.55 2.21
N LEU A 33 -0.90 4.71 1.91
CA LEU A 33 -1.31 4.38 0.55
C LEU A 33 -2.72 4.89 0.30
N ARG A 34 -2.99 5.36 -0.91
CA ARG A 34 -4.35 5.66 -1.36
C ARG A 34 -4.90 4.48 -2.15
N LEU A 35 -6.01 3.95 -1.69
CA LEU A 35 -6.74 2.85 -2.31
C LEU A 35 -7.99 3.38 -3.01
N SER A 36 -8.31 2.80 -4.17
CA SER A 36 -9.60 2.96 -4.84
C SER A 36 -10.19 1.59 -5.08
N TYR A 37 -11.46 1.41 -4.78
CA TYR A 37 -12.21 0.18 -5.02
C TYR A 37 -13.20 0.32 -6.19
N VAL A 38 -13.27 1.51 -6.79
CA VAL A 38 -14.19 1.79 -7.90
C VAL A 38 -13.80 0.98 -9.13
N GLY A 39 -14.77 0.26 -9.69
CA GLY A 39 -14.63 -0.45 -10.97
C GLY A 39 -14.01 -1.86 -10.89
N ALA A 40 -13.56 -2.31 -9.73
CA ALA A 40 -13.06 -3.67 -9.54
C ALA A 40 -14.16 -4.61 -9.01
N GLY A 41 -14.15 -5.87 -9.46
CA GLY A 41 -15.02 -6.91 -8.90
C GLY A 41 -14.58 -7.34 -7.49
N ALA A 42 -15.49 -7.90 -6.69
CA ALA A 42 -15.18 -8.32 -5.32
C ALA A 42 -14.01 -9.32 -5.24
N GLY A 43 -13.90 -10.25 -6.20
CA GLY A 43 -12.78 -11.19 -6.27
C GLY A 43 -11.43 -10.53 -6.60
N ASP A 44 -11.44 -9.48 -7.42
CA ASP A 44 -10.23 -8.72 -7.75
C ASP A 44 -9.78 -7.85 -6.57
N LEU A 45 -10.73 -7.29 -5.83
CA LEU A 45 -10.46 -6.56 -4.59
C LEU A 45 -9.85 -7.49 -3.52
N ALA A 46 -10.39 -8.70 -3.35
CA ALA A 46 -9.85 -9.69 -2.43
C ALA A 46 -8.42 -10.08 -2.80
N ARG A 47 -8.18 -10.42 -4.08
CA ARG A 47 -6.83 -10.73 -4.59
C ARG A 47 -5.86 -9.57 -4.40
N GLY A 48 -6.29 -8.33 -4.67
CA GLY A 48 -5.48 -7.14 -4.48
C GLY A 48 -5.08 -6.92 -3.02
N ALA A 49 -6.00 -7.18 -2.09
CA ALA A 49 -5.73 -7.11 -0.65
C ALA A 49 -4.74 -8.19 -0.19
N GLU A 50 -4.86 -9.43 -0.69
CA GLU A 50 -3.92 -10.52 -0.42
C GLU A 50 -2.50 -10.20 -0.90
N ILE A 51 -2.36 -9.67 -2.12
CA ILE A 51 -1.07 -9.20 -2.64
C ILE A 51 -0.50 -8.11 -1.73
N LEU A 52 -1.31 -7.11 -1.36
CA LEU A 52 -0.86 -6.00 -0.54
C LEU A 52 -0.39 -6.48 0.85
N ALA A 53 -1.13 -7.41 1.48
CA ALA A 53 -0.72 -8.03 2.73
C ALA A 53 0.64 -8.73 2.60
N GLY A 54 0.81 -9.57 1.56
CA GLY A 54 2.08 -10.26 1.32
C GLY A 54 3.27 -9.35 1.01
N VAL A 55 3.03 -8.13 0.49
CA VAL A 55 4.07 -7.11 0.32
C VAL A 55 4.41 -6.42 1.65
N LEU A 56 3.41 -6.13 2.49
CA LEU A 56 3.59 -5.46 3.77
C LEU A 56 4.21 -6.38 4.84
N GLU A 57 3.93 -7.67 4.78
CA GLU A 57 4.48 -8.68 5.69
C GLU A 57 5.93 -9.03 5.38
N ARG A 58 6.43 -8.68 4.19
CA ARG A 58 7.86 -8.84 3.88
C ARG A 58 8.66 -7.84 4.71
N PRO A 59 9.63 -8.34 5.50
CA PRO A 59 10.40 -7.49 6.38
C PRO A 59 11.46 -6.74 5.57
N ASP A 60 11.07 -5.63 4.98
CA ASP A 60 11.97 -4.60 4.49
C ASP A 60 12.31 -3.64 5.67
N GLY A 61 12.88 -4.21 6.73
CA GLY A 61 13.81 -3.63 7.72
C GLY A 61 13.56 -2.27 8.39
N ARG A 62 12.51 -1.50 8.11
CA ARG A 62 12.29 -0.16 8.72
C ARG A 62 10.80 0.11 8.96
N ASN A 63 10.44 0.21 10.23
CA ASN A 63 9.11 0.49 10.77
C ASN A 63 8.06 -0.62 10.59
N ALA A 64 8.06 -1.57 11.53
CA ALA A 64 6.81 -1.92 12.19
C ALA A 64 6.62 -0.89 13.32
N VAL A 65 5.65 0.01 13.17
CA VAL A 65 5.18 0.81 14.31
C VAL A 65 4.25 -0.13 15.08
N PRO A 66 4.52 -0.43 16.37
CA PRO A 66 3.60 -1.20 17.19
C PRO A 66 2.27 -0.43 17.27
N LEU A 67 1.16 -1.13 17.07
CA LEU A 67 -0.15 -0.61 17.47
C LEU A 67 -0.25 -0.85 18.99
N ASP A 68 -0.28 0.24 19.76
CA ASP A 68 -0.69 0.25 21.15
C ASP A 68 -2.22 0.17 21.30
#